data_AF-C6HXU5-F1
#
_entry.id   AF-C6HXU5-F1
#
_cell.length_a   1.000
_cell.length_b   1.000
_cell.length_c   1.000
_cell.angle_alpha   90.00
_cell.angle_beta   90.00
_cell.angle_gamma   90.00
#
_symmetry.space_group_name_H-M   'P 1'
#
loop_
_entity.id
_entity.type
_entity.pdbx_description
1 polymer ?
#
loop_
_entity_poly.entity_id
_entity_poly.type
_entity_poly.pdbx_seq_one_letter_code
_entity_poly.pdbx_strand_id
1 'polypeptide(L)'
;MVETLVSDLKEGTRQLVLCVPVVAVPMEDGRDEWCFAPEEEHRREMARLEALFEKWESESLPAMRDRHPHREAEIRELLRIVRSKILLNKSNRHFLGYIPRGGKVDEGRSFYLTTFERTFVHLTGLLSDVTETGLSGETSGRTKGS
;
A
#
# COMPACT_ATOMS: atom_id res chain seq x y z
N MET A 1 2.62 18.28 -5.37
CA MET A 1 1.38 17.47 -5.50
C MET A 1 1.73 15.99 -5.62
N VAL A 2 2.44 15.54 -6.66
CA VAL A 2 2.88 14.13 -6.78
C VAL A 2 3.87 13.73 -5.67
N GLU A 3 4.81 14.60 -5.30
CA GLU A 3 5.75 14.34 -4.19
C GLU A 3 5.03 14.16 -2.84
N THR A 4 4.00 14.96 -2.58
CA THR A 4 3.14 14.83 -1.39
C THR A 4 2.42 13.50 -1.40
N LEU A 5 1.91 13.08 -2.56
CA LEU A 5 1.25 11.79 -2.73
C LEU A 5 2.23 10.63 -2.49
N VAL A 6 3.45 10.70 -3.03
CA VAL A 6 4.51 9.70 -2.79
C VAL A 6 4.86 9.62 -1.31
N SER A 7 5.00 10.76 -0.64
CA SER A 7 5.36 10.83 0.78
C SER A 7 4.26 10.25 1.67
N ASP A 8 3.01 10.69 1.47
CA ASP A 8 1.86 10.22 2.24
C ASP A 8 1.64 8.71 2.04
N LEU A 9 1.89 8.20 0.82
CA LEU A 9 1.77 6.79 0.50
C LEU A 9 2.85 5.96 1.15
N LYS A 10 4.12 6.39 1.08
CA LYS A 10 5.22 5.70 1.77
C LYS A 10 4.98 5.63 3.28
N GLU A 11 4.62 6.75 3.91
CA GLU A 11 4.42 6.78 5.35
C GLU A 11 3.17 6.02 5.77
N GLY A 12 2.04 6.20 5.08
CA GLY A 12 0.81 5.46 5.34
C GLY A 12 0.99 3.94 5.23
N THR A 13 1.72 3.49 4.22
CA THR A 13 2.05 2.08 4.05
C THR A 13 2.94 1.56 5.17
N ARG A 14 4.00 2.30 5.49
CA ARG A 14 4.94 1.96 6.54
C ARG A 14 4.21 1.79 7.87
N GLN A 15 3.30 2.71 8.20
CA GLN A 15 2.47 2.63 9.40
C GLN A 15 1.55 1.40 9.36
N LEU A 16 0.85 1.13 8.25
CA LEU A 16 0.00 -0.07 8.16
C LEU A 16 0.80 -1.36 8.37
N VAL A 17 1.97 -1.45 7.74
CA VAL A 17 2.91 -2.57 7.87
C VAL A 17 3.33 -2.79 9.33
N LEU A 18 3.65 -1.71 10.04
CA LEU A 18 4.07 -1.76 11.44
C LEU A 18 2.92 -2.02 12.41
N CYS A 19 1.69 -1.67 12.02
CA CYS A 19 0.49 -1.71 12.86
C CYS A 19 -0.48 -2.84 12.50
N VAL A 20 -0.03 -3.91 11.83
CA VAL A 20 -0.87 -5.09 11.55
C VAL A 20 -0.75 -6.08 12.71
N PRO A 21 -1.83 -6.33 13.50
CA PRO A 21 -1.77 -7.31 14.56
C PRO A 21 -1.98 -8.68 13.95
N VAL A 22 -1.03 -9.56 14.23
CA VAL A 22 -1.10 -10.95 13.84
C VAL A 22 -1.24 -11.77 15.11
N VAL A 23 -2.31 -12.55 15.17
CA VAL A 23 -2.57 -13.46 16.29
C VAL A 23 -2.40 -14.89 15.80
N ALA A 24 -1.80 -15.72 16.63
CA ALA A 24 -1.79 -17.16 16.41
C ALA A 24 -3.09 -17.75 16.98
N VAL A 25 -3.85 -18.45 16.14
CA VAL A 25 -5.07 -19.16 16.51
C VAL A 25 -4.78 -20.66 16.48
N PRO A 26 -4.95 -21.37 17.60
CA PRO A 26 -4.64 -22.80 17.65
C PRO A 26 -5.63 -23.62 16.81
N MET A 27 -5.11 -24.61 16.07
CA MET A 27 -5.88 -25.58 15.31
C MET A 27 -6.06 -26.92 16.06
N GLU A 28 -7.04 -27.70 15.62
CA GLU A 28 -7.31 -29.06 16.14
C GLU A 28 -6.16 -30.05 15.89
N ASP A 29 -5.40 -29.87 14.81
CA ASP A 29 -4.27 -30.73 14.43
C ASP A 29 -2.94 -30.35 15.10
N GLY A 30 -2.97 -29.40 16.04
CA GLY A 30 -1.82 -28.97 16.81
C GLY A 30 -0.91 -27.96 16.10
N ARG A 31 -1.30 -27.44 14.92
CA ARG A 31 -0.68 -26.25 14.30
C ARG A 31 -1.32 -24.97 14.82
N ASP A 32 -0.70 -23.83 14.54
CA ASP A 32 -1.32 -22.52 14.72
C ASP A 32 -1.56 -21.87 13.35
N GLU A 33 -2.73 -21.22 13.18
CA GLU A 33 -3.03 -20.34 12.06
C GLU A 33 -2.70 -18.90 12.42
N TRP A 34 -1.97 -18.21 11.55
CA TRP A 34 -1.86 -16.76 11.67
C TRP A 34 -3.11 -16.10 11.12
N CYS A 35 -3.78 -15.37 11.98
CA CYS A 35 -4.93 -14.56 11.61
C CYS A 35 -4.62 -13.08 11.80
N PHE A 36 -5.09 -12.29 10.86
CA PHE A 36 -5.16 -10.85 11.01
C PHE A 36 -6.20 -10.49 12.09
N ALA A 37 -5.88 -9.69 13.11
CA ALA A 37 -6.81 -9.34 14.18
C ALA A 37 -6.67 -7.88 14.64
N PRO A 38 -7.33 -6.93 13.97
CA PRO A 38 -7.16 -5.51 14.25
C PRO A 38 -7.79 -5.09 15.58
N GLU A 39 -6.96 -4.62 16.52
CA GLU A 39 -7.42 -3.84 17.68
C GLU A 39 -7.87 -2.43 17.29
N GLU A 40 -8.40 -1.67 18.24
CA GLU A 40 -9.02 -0.35 17.99
C GLU A 40 -8.06 0.67 17.35
N GLU A 41 -6.81 0.73 17.81
CA GLU A 41 -5.79 1.62 17.23
C GLU A 41 -5.49 1.27 15.76
N HIS A 42 -5.48 -0.01 15.42
CA HIS A 42 -5.27 -0.51 14.07
C HIS A 42 -6.44 -0.15 13.14
N ARG A 43 -7.67 -0.18 13.66
CA ARG A 43 -8.87 0.24 12.91
C ARG A 43 -8.83 1.73 12.57
N ARG A 44 -8.31 2.56 13.47
CA ARG A 44 -8.14 4.00 13.22
C ARG A 44 -7.13 4.25 12.12
N GLU A 45 -6.00 3.54 12.13
CA GLU A 45 -4.97 3.70 11.11
C GLU A 45 -5.45 3.19 9.74
N MET A 46 -6.18 2.08 9.71
CA MET A 46 -6.86 1.61 8.48
C MET A 46 -7.86 2.64 7.94
N ALA A 47 -8.67 3.24 8.80
CA ALA A 47 -9.62 4.28 8.41
C ALA A 47 -8.91 5.55 7.89
N ARG A 48 -7.78 5.94 8.50
CA ARG A 48 -6.94 7.03 8.01
C ARG A 48 -6.43 6.76 6.60
N LEU A 49 -6.01 5.53 6.34
CA LEU A 49 -5.51 5.12 5.02
C LEU A 49 -6.62 5.04 3.98
N GLU A 50 -7.80 4.51 4.33
CA GLU A 50 -8.98 4.55 3.47
C GLU A 50 -9.30 5.98 3.02
N ALA A 51 -9.28 6.95 3.95
CA ALA A 51 -9.50 8.37 3.63
C ALA A 51 -8.42 8.95 2.71
N LEU A 52 -7.15 8.56 2.89
CA LEU A 52 -6.06 8.96 1.99
C LEU A 52 -6.26 8.39 0.58
N PHE A 53 -6.66 7.12 0.46
CA PHE A 53 -6.95 6.50 -0.84
C PHE A 53 -8.10 7.21 -1.57
N GLU A 54 -9.18 7.54 -0.86
CA GLU A 54 -10.31 8.28 -1.43
C GLU A 54 -9.90 9.66 -1.92
N LYS A 55 -9.07 10.37 -1.13
CA LYS A 55 -8.52 11.66 -1.53
C LYS A 55 -7.67 11.56 -2.79
N TRP A 56 -6.79 10.55 -2.89
CA TRP A 56 -5.96 10.38 -4.07
C TRP A 56 -6.77 10.03 -5.31
N GLU A 57 -7.75 9.14 -5.17
CA GLU A 57 -8.61 8.73 -6.29
C GLU A 57 -9.46 9.89 -6.84
N SER A 58 -9.94 10.77 -5.96
CA SER A 58 -10.81 11.89 -6.32
C SER A 58 -10.09 13.18 -6.70
N GLU A 59 -8.93 13.47 -6.11
CA GLU A 59 -8.22 14.75 -6.31
C GLU A 59 -6.91 14.59 -7.10
N SER A 60 -6.10 13.58 -6.76
CA SER A 60 -4.71 13.52 -7.21
C SER A 60 -4.51 12.75 -8.52
N LEU A 61 -5.18 11.61 -8.70
CA LEU A 61 -5.12 10.84 -9.94
C LEU A 61 -5.70 11.60 -11.15
N PRO A 62 -6.84 12.31 -11.04
CA PRO A 62 -7.35 13.10 -12.16
C PRO A 62 -6.35 14.15 -12.65
N ALA A 63 -5.58 14.76 -11.76
CA ALA A 63 -4.52 15.72 -12.12
C ALA A 63 -3.36 15.07 -12.89
N MET A 64 -3.14 13.75 -12.73
CA MET A 64 -2.14 12.99 -13.47
C MET A 64 -2.63 12.53 -14.85
N ARG A 65 -3.94 12.37 -15.03
CA ARG A 65 -4.55 11.84 -16.25
C ARG A 65 -4.16 12.63 -17.50
N ASP A 66 -4.08 13.95 -17.39
CA ASP A 66 -3.79 14.82 -18.53
C ASP A 66 -2.33 14.73 -19.00
N ARG A 67 -1.40 14.35 -18.12
CA ARG A 67 0.04 14.28 -18.42
C ARG A 67 0.54 12.85 -18.61
N HIS A 68 -0.05 11.88 -17.90
CA HIS A 68 0.40 10.49 -17.88
C HIS A 68 -0.79 9.50 -17.76
N PRO A 69 -1.66 9.40 -18.79
CA PRO A 69 -2.90 8.62 -18.69
C PRO A 69 -2.69 7.13 -18.41
N HIS A 70 -1.63 6.53 -18.99
CA HIS A 70 -1.32 5.11 -18.73
C HIS A 70 -0.82 4.86 -17.31
N ARG A 71 0.02 5.76 -16.78
CA ARG A 71 0.52 5.66 -15.40
C ARG A 71 -0.60 5.90 -14.40
N GLU A 72 -1.47 6.87 -14.66
CA GLU A 72 -2.66 7.12 -13.86
C GLU A 72 -3.53 5.86 -13.74
N ALA A 73 -3.85 5.21 -14.86
CA ALA A 73 -4.64 3.98 -14.85
C ALA A 73 -3.97 2.83 -14.08
N GLU A 74 -2.65 2.66 -14.25
CA GLU A 74 -1.89 1.63 -13.53
C GLU A 74 -1.86 1.89 -12.02
N ILE A 75 -1.60 3.14 -11.62
CA ILE A 75 -1.60 3.57 -10.21
C ILE A 75 -3.00 3.37 -9.60
N ARG A 76 -4.06 3.78 -10.32
CA ARG A 76 -5.45 3.60 -9.88
C ARG A 76 -5.76 2.14 -9.54
N GLU A 77 -5.36 1.22 -10.41
CA GLU A 77 -5.64 -0.20 -10.21
C GLU A 77 -4.85 -0.78 -9.02
N LEU A 78 -3.60 -0.37 -8.84
CA LEU A 78 -2.81 -0.79 -7.68
C LEU A 78 -3.39 -0.26 -6.37
N LEU A 79 -3.85 0.99 -6.34
CA LEU A 79 -4.55 1.56 -5.19
C LEU A 79 -5.85 0.79 -4.90
N ARG A 80 -6.59 0.37 -5.93
CA ARG A 80 -7.79 -0.46 -5.79
C ARG A 80 -7.47 -1.82 -5.18
N ILE A 81 -6.38 -2.48 -5.59
CA ILE A 81 -5.91 -3.76 -5.03
C ILE A 81 -5.54 -3.59 -3.55
N VAL A 82 -4.79 -2.54 -3.23
CA VAL A 82 -4.39 -2.22 -1.85
C VAL A 82 -5.61 -1.96 -0.97
N ARG A 83 -6.54 -1.10 -1.41
CA ARG A 83 -7.79 -0.79 -0.70
C ARG A 83 -8.60 -2.06 -0.46
N SER A 84 -8.72 -2.92 -1.47
CA SER A 84 -9.43 -4.20 -1.36
C SER A 84 -8.81 -5.11 -0.30
N LYS A 85 -7.47 -5.19 -0.23
CA LYS A 85 -6.77 -5.94 0.82
C LYS A 85 -7.05 -5.36 2.22
N ILE A 86 -7.01 -4.03 2.38
CA ILE A 86 -7.33 -3.39 3.66
C ILE A 86 -8.78 -3.65 4.08
N LEU A 87 -9.75 -3.53 3.17
CA LEU A 87 -11.16 -3.81 3.43
C LEU A 87 -11.39 -5.27 3.80
N LEU A 88 -10.72 -6.21 3.14
CA LEU A 88 -10.75 -7.63 3.49
C LEU A 88 -10.21 -7.88 4.90
N ASN A 89 -9.13 -7.20 5.29
CA ASN A 89 -8.53 -7.30 6.61
C ASN A 89 -9.37 -6.63 7.71
N LYS A 90 -10.07 -5.54 7.38
CA LYS A 90 -10.99 -4.85 8.29
C LYS A 90 -12.23 -5.70 8.58
N SER A 91 -12.73 -6.42 7.59
CA SER A 91 -13.96 -7.21 7.67
C SER A 91 -13.77 -8.63 8.19
N ASN A 92 -12.55 -9.20 8.09
CA ASN A 92 -12.30 -10.61 8.42
C ASN A 92 -11.02 -10.80 9.23
N ARG A 93 -11.01 -11.85 10.08
CA ARG A 93 -9.76 -12.44 10.56
C ARG A 93 -9.10 -13.20 9.41
N HIS A 94 -8.45 -12.48 8.50
CA HIS A 94 -7.89 -13.07 7.29
C HIS A 94 -6.76 -14.04 7.64
N PHE A 95 -6.83 -15.24 7.06
CA PHE A 95 -5.81 -16.27 7.19
C PHE A 95 -4.56 -15.87 6.42
N LEU A 96 -3.42 -15.85 7.11
CA LEU A 96 -2.12 -15.44 6.55
C LEU A 96 -1.22 -16.65 6.24
N GLY A 97 -1.41 -17.76 6.95
CA GLY A 97 -0.60 -18.97 6.80
C GLY A 97 -0.62 -19.89 8.02
N TYR A 98 -0.05 -21.09 7.85
CA TYR A 98 0.11 -22.09 8.91
C TYR A 98 1.53 -22.04 9.50
N ILE A 99 1.67 -22.29 10.80
CA ILE A 99 2.98 -22.57 11.43
C ILE A 99 2.97 -23.79 12.36
N PRO A 100 4.14 -24.41 12.59
CA PRO A 100 4.31 -25.32 13.71
C PRO A 100 4.04 -24.60 15.03
N ARG A 101 3.48 -25.32 16.00
CA ARG A 101 3.16 -24.80 17.33
C ARG A 101 4.37 -24.11 17.96
N GLY A 102 4.21 -22.85 18.38
CA GLY A 102 5.28 -22.06 19.01
C GLY A 102 6.20 -21.29 18.04
N GLY A 103 5.84 -21.18 16.76
CA GLY A 103 6.48 -20.26 15.82
C GLY A 103 6.30 -18.78 16.22
N LYS A 104 7.15 -17.91 15.68
CA LYS A 104 7.29 -16.51 16.13
C LYS A 104 6.34 -15.55 15.40
N VAL A 105 5.79 -14.57 16.13
CA VAL A 105 4.94 -13.47 15.59
C VAL A 105 5.55 -12.75 14.40
N ASP A 106 6.87 -12.58 14.41
CA ASP A 106 7.56 -11.87 13.35
C ASP A 106 7.55 -12.62 12.01
N GLU A 107 7.37 -13.95 12.00
CA GLU A 107 7.26 -14.74 10.77
C GLU A 107 5.91 -14.55 10.07
N GLY A 108 4.81 -14.56 10.85
CA GLY A 108 3.46 -14.28 10.34
C GLY A 108 3.31 -12.84 9.83
N ARG A 109 3.93 -11.89 10.52
CA ARG A 109 4.09 -10.51 10.03
C ARG A 109 4.86 -10.50 8.72
N SER A 110 6.04 -11.11 8.65
CA SER A 110 6.88 -11.12 7.44
C SER A 110 6.17 -11.67 6.19
N PHE A 111 5.34 -12.72 6.32
CA PHE A 111 4.57 -13.26 5.19
C PHE A 111 3.48 -12.29 4.67
N TYR A 112 2.72 -11.71 5.60
CA TYR A 112 1.73 -10.69 5.26
C TYR A 112 2.40 -9.46 4.65
N LEU A 113 3.53 -9.04 5.22
CA LEU A 113 4.35 -7.96 4.70
C LEU A 113 4.85 -8.28 3.30
N THR A 114 5.34 -9.48 3.01
CA THR A 114 5.81 -9.84 1.67
C THR A 114 4.71 -9.72 0.60
N THR A 115 3.48 -10.11 0.93
CA THR A 115 2.35 -10.03 -0.01
C THR A 115 1.81 -8.61 -0.18
N PHE A 116 2.01 -7.75 0.82
CA PHE A 116 1.61 -6.36 0.81
C PHE A 116 2.71 -5.48 0.16
N GLU A 117 3.97 -5.69 0.55
CA GLU A 117 5.18 -5.04 0.05
C GLU A 117 5.31 -5.14 -1.45
N ARG A 118 5.02 -6.27 -2.11
CA ARG A 118 5.18 -6.34 -3.57
C ARG A 118 4.28 -5.35 -4.32
N THR A 119 3.01 -5.24 -3.92
CA THR A 119 2.08 -4.27 -4.52
C THR A 119 2.48 -2.84 -4.19
N PHE A 120 2.97 -2.61 -2.97
CA PHE A 120 3.43 -1.29 -2.54
C PHE A 120 4.74 -0.86 -3.19
N VAL A 121 5.73 -1.74 -3.28
CA VAL A 121 7.00 -1.51 -3.96
C VAL A 121 6.74 -1.15 -5.42
N HIS A 122 5.88 -1.91 -6.12
CA HIS A 122 5.51 -1.60 -7.51
C HIS A 122 4.84 -0.21 -7.62
N LEU A 123 3.88 0.08 -6.74
CA LEU A 123 3.21 1.38 -6.68
C LEU A 123 4.19 2.54 -6.41
N THR A 124 5.13 2.37 -5.47
CA THR A 124 6.15 3.39 -5.18
C THR A 124 7.14 3.58 -6.32
N GLY A 125 7.49 2.52 -7.06
CA GLY A 125 8.33 2.59 -8.26
C GLY A 125 7.65 3.43 -9.35
N LEU A 126 6.40 3.10 -9.68
CA LEU A 126 5.62 3.83 -10.67
C LEU A 126 5.45 5.31 -10.32
N LEU A 127 5.25 5.63 -9.05
CA LEU A 127 5.10 7.02 -8.62
C LEU A 127 6.43 7.78 -8.65
N SER A 128 7.56 7.11 -8.40
CA SER A 128 8.90 7.71 -8.51
C SER A 128 9.25 8.04 -9.97
N ASP A 129 8.91 7.14 -10.90
CA ASP A 129 9.08 7.37 -12.34
C ASP A 129 8.33 8.63 -12.84
N VAL A 130 7.12 8.86 -12.30
CA VAL A 130 6.30 10.05 -12.65
C VAL A 130 6.95 11.35 -12.16
N THR A 131 7.58 11.35 -10.99
CA THR A 131 8.34 12.51 -10.50
C THR A 131 9.59 12.79 -11.33
N GLU A 132 10.32 11.76 -11.74
CA GLU A 132 11.57 11.92 -12.52
C GLU A 132 11.34 12.35 -13.97
N THR A 133 10.28 11.83 -14.61
CA THR A 133 9.91 12.25 -15.97
C THR A 133 9.34 13.68 -16.02
N GLY A 134 8.73 14.16 -14.93
CA GLY A 134 8.31 15.56 -14.79
C GLY A 134 9.47 16.56 -14.75
N LEU A 135 10.60 16.19 -14.13
CA LEU A 135 11.81 17.04 -14.03
C LEU A 135 12.61 17.09 -15.34
N SER A 136 12.54 16.02 -16.14
CA SER A 136 13.28 15.91 -17.41
C SER A 136 12.61 16.64 -18.58
N GLY A 137 11.32 16.97 -18.45
CA GLY A 137 10.56 17.71 -19.47
C GLY A 137 10.77 19.22 -19.48
N GLU A 138 11.27 19.82 -18.39
CA GLU A 138 11.47 21.27 -18.27
C GLU A 138 12.85 21.76 -18.74
N THR A 139 13.83 20.87 -18.94
CA THR A 139 15.18 21.27 -19.36
C THR A 139 15.44 21.17 -20.87
N SER A 140 14.54 20.54 -21.63
CA SER A 140 14.69 20.36 -23.08
C SER A 140 13.82 21.34 -23.89
N GLY A 141 13.87 22.62 -23.55
CA GLY A 141 12.98 23.63 -24.16
C GLY A 141 13.54 25.04 -24.26
N ARG A 142 14.87 25.26 -24.28
CA ARG A 142 15.39 26.61 -24.58
C ARG A 142 16.82 26.63 -25.11
N THR A 143 16.99 26.31 -26.40
CA THR A 143 18.05 26.89 -27.23
C THR A 143 17.67 26.81 -28.71
N LYS A 144 17.05 27.89 -29.22
CA LYS A 144 17.06 28.25 -30.64
C LYS A 144 17.24 29.77 -30.74
N GLY A 145 18.21 30.18 -31.56
CA GLY A 145 18.43 31.55 -32.05
C GLY A 145 19.33 32.38 -31.13
N SER A 146 20.39 33.02 -31.60
CA SER A 146 20.74 33.47 -32.97
C SER A 146 22.25 33.57 -33.14
#